data_AF-A0A399EWG8-F1
#
_entry.id   AF-A0A399EWG8-F1
#
_cell.length_a   1.000
_cell.length_b   1.000
_cell.length_c   1.000
_cell.angle_alpha   90.00
_cell.angle_beta   90.00
_cell.angle_gamma   90.00
#
_symmetry.space_group_name_H-M   'P 1'
#
loop_
_entity.id
_entity.type
_entity.pdbx_description
1 polymer ?
#
loop_
_entity_poly.entity_id
_entity_poly.type
_entity_poly.pdbx_seq_one_letter_code
_entity_poly.pdbx_strand_id
1 'polypeptide(L)'
;MTPDLPPAARVSPEARAAVERLASSAEATARGAVYTRREVVDFVLDLVGYTQDRPLHEKRLLEPAFGGGNFLLPAIERLLSAWRAARPDGSPLADLAGAIRAVELHHETFRGTHASVVALLRREGLPADVATALADRWLLQGDFLLTPLEGEFDFVVGNPPYVRQERIPASLLAEYRRRYPTFSHRADLYVPFFERGLSLLSQGGCLGFVCSDRWMKNRYGGRLRSLVAERFHLKVYVDMADTLAFHSEVLAYPAVSVISREAPGATRVAYRPALDRATLAALADALCAPILPKKPEPEPGPGQVRELARVAHGAEPWLLESADQAALLRRLEAAFPTLEEAGCRVGIGVATGADEAFIEARGCGGAIKPSGFSPGRLATARRGLPHVPRRGMWHSGRLVCDKMPIGLVRRKPSRTLDQTPYRGTHGKSRLRRRSKYRASPCKTLVPGAVVSPRIPRALAVGVSTHLFVSHLLHKKVCCQGSHP
;
A
#
# COMPACT_ATOMS: atom_id res chain seq x y z
N MET A 1 9.89 21.55 18.24
CA MET A 1 11.12 21.07 17.60
C MET A 1 10.74 20.08 16.52
N THR A 2 10.97 20.42 15.26
CA THR A 2 11.03 19.42 14.18
C THR A 2 12.14 18.43 14.50
N PRO A 3 11.93 17.11 14.36
CA PRO A 3 13.06 16.19 14.33
C PRO A 3 13.83 16.48 13.02
N ASP A 4 15.07 16.97 13.15
CA ASP A 4 15.93 17.20 11.98
C ASP A 4 16.08 15.88 11.21
N LEU A 5 15.62 15.88 9.96
CA LEU A 5 15.97 14.84 9.01
C LEU A 5 17.51 14.82 8.91
N PRO A 6 18.17 13.66 9.11
CA PRO A 6 19.62 13.61 9.07
C PRO A 6 20.12 14.15 7.71
N PRO A 7 21.25 14.90 7.70
CA PRO A 7 21.73 15.60 6.51
C PRO A 7 21.80 14.63 5.34
N ALA A 8 21.18 15.02 4.22
CA ALA A 8 20.77 14.14 3.11
C ALA A 8 21.84 13.09 2.76
N ALA A 9 21.73 11.92 3.39
CA ALA A 9 22.73 10.87 3.28
C ALA A 9 22.87 10.50 1.81
N ARG A 10 24.09 10.61 1.26
CA ARG A 10 24.36 10.39 -0.17
C ARG A 10 23.78 9.04 -0.57
N VAL A 11 22.82 9.05 -1.50
CA VAL A 11 22.21 7.84 -2.05
C VAL A 11 23.33 6.96 -2.60
N SER A 12 23.33 5.67 -2.23
CA SER A 12 24.42 4.77 -2.64
C SER A 12 24.50 4.65 -4.17
N PRO A 13 25.70 4.41 -4.75
CA PRO A 13 25.84 4.22 -6.19
C PRO A 13 24.91 3.14 -6.75
N GLU A 14 24.70 2.05 -5.99
CA GLU A 14 23.85 0.92 -6.34
C GLU A 14 22.36 1.26 -6.26
N ALA A 15 21.97 2.17 -5.38
CA ALA A 15 20.61 2.71 -5.32
C ALA A 15 20.38 3.70 -6.48
N ARG A 16 21.35 4.56 -6.81
CA ARG A 16 21.28 5.44 -8.00
C ARG A 16 21.18 4.64 -9.30
N ALA A 17 21.99 3.59 -9.46
CA ALA A 17 21.92 2.69 -10.61
C ALA A 17 20.65 1.81 -10.63
N ALA A 18 19.97 1.64 -9.50
CA ALA A 18 18.64 1.02 -9.47
C ALA A 18 17.55 2.00 -9.95
N VAL A 19 17.60 3.26 -9.50
CA VAL A 19 16.70 4.33 -9.97
C VAL A 19 16.81 4.52 -11.48
N GLU A 20 18.02 4.63 -12.03
CA GLU A 20 18.24 4.81 -13.47
C GLU A 20 17.65 3.66 -14.31
N ARG A 21 17.82 2.40 -13.86
CA ARG A 21 17.23 1.23 -14.53
C ARG A 21 15.70 1.20 -14.46
N LEU A 22 15.09 1.73 -13.40
CA LEU A 22 13.64 1.89 -13.34
C LEU A 22 13.19 3.03 -14.26
N ALA A 23 13.85 4.19 -14.20
CA ALA A 23 13.56 5.36 -15.02
C ALA A 23 13.59 5.08 -16.54
N SER A 24 14.54 4.24 -16.98
CA SER A 24 14.72 3.81 -18.38
C SER A 24 13.88 2.58 -18.80
N SER A 25 13.08 1.98 -17.92
CA SER A 25 12.32 0.76 -18.25
C SER A 25 11.08 1.02 -19.12
N ALA A 26 10.99 0.29 -20.24
CA ALA A 26 9.93 0.44 -21.25
C ALA A 26 8.59 -0.24 -20.90
N GLU A 27 8.57 -1.18 -19.93
CA GLU A 27 7.39 -2.00 -19.63
C GLU A 27 6.33 -1.28 -18.78
N ALA A 28 5.23 -0.83 -19.39
CA ALA A 28 4.14 -0.14 -18.67
C ALA A 28 3.59 -0.93 -17.46
N THR A 29 3.42 -2.24 -17.58
CA THR A 29 2.91 -3.14 -16.52
C THR A 29 3.88 -3.32 -15.33
N ALA A 30 5.14 -2.91 -15.49
CA ALA A 30 6.11 -2.85 -14.40
C ALA A 30 6.03 -1.57 -13.57
N ARG A 31 5.46 -0.49 -14.12
CA ARG A 31 5.48 0.86 -13.54
C ARG A 31 4.51 1.05 -12.37
N GLY A 32 3.53 0.15 -12.20
CA GLY A 32 2.45 0.32 -11.21
C GLY A 32 1.60 1.56 -11.46
N ALA A 33 1.65 2.12 -12.68
CA ALA A 33 0.93 3.31 -13.10
C ALA A 33 -0.53 2.94 -13.41
N VAL A 34 -1.46 3.69 -12.83
CA VAL A 34 -2.90 3.50 -13.02
C VAL A 34 -3.52 4.84 -13.38
N TYR A 35 -4.20 4.91 -14.53
CA TYR A 35 -4.77 6.16 -15.02
C TYR A 35 -6.01 6.54 -14.18
N THR A 36 -5.90 7.64 -13.44
CA THR A 36 -7.03 8.26 -12.72
C THR A 36 -7.91 9.03 -13.68
N ARG A 37 -9.23 8.77 -13.65
CA ARG A 37 -10.23 9.46 -14.48
C ARG A 37 -10.36 10.94 -14.12
N ARG A 38 -10.67 11.80 -15.10
CA ARG A 38 -10.78 13.26 -14.90
C ARG A 38 -11.80 13.65 -13.83
N GLU A 39 -12.94 12.95 -13.74
CA GLU A 39 -13.96 13.26 -12.73
C GLU A 39 -13.43 13.01 -11.29
N VAL A 40 -12.63 11.96 -11.10
CA VAL A 40 -11.99 11.63 -9.82
C VAL A 40 -10.85 12.61 -9.49
N VAL A 41 -10.13 13.10 -10.50
CA VAL A 41 -9.12 14.15 -10.31
C VAL A 41 -9.77 15.47 -9.88
N ASP A 42 -10.77 15.94 -10.62
CA ASP A 42 -11.50 17.18 -10.29
C ASP A 42 -12.04 17.08 -8.85
N PHE A 43 -12.68 15.95 -8.50
CA PHE A 43 -13.18 15.65 -7.15
C PHE A 43 -12.11 15.75 -6.05
N VAL A 44 -10.92 15.17 -6.25
CA VAL A 44 -9.83 15.24 -5.25
C VAL A 44 -9.30 16.67 -5.12
N LEU A 45 -9.20 17.43 -6.23
CA LEU A 45 -8.80 18.84 -6.20
C LEU A 45 -9.84 19.70 -5.44
N ASP A 46 -11.14 19.39 -5.57
CA ASP A 46 -12.21 20.03 -4.81
C ASP A 46 -12.11 19.71 -3.31
N LEU A 47 -11.91 18.43 -2.95
CA LEU A 47 -11.82 18.00 -1.54
C LEU A 47 -10.60 18.54 -0.77
N VAL A 48 -9.46 18.75 -1.45
CA VAL A 48 -8.31 19.45 -0.82
C VAL A 48 -8.49 20.97 -0.78
N GLY A 49 -9.49 21.52 -1.49
CA GLY A 49 -9.72 22.95 -1.60
C GLY A 49 -8.78 23.66 -2.58
N TYR A 50 -8.34 22.98 -3.64
CA TYR A 50 -7.59 23.56 -4.76
C TYR A 50 -8.58 24.02 -5.85
N THR A 51 -9.33 25.06 -5.53
CA THR A 51 -10.49 25.56 -6.28
C THR A 51 -10.23 26.95 -6.86
N GLN A 52 -10.93 27.30 -7.94
CA GLN A 52 -10.63 28.49 -8.77
C GLN A 52 -11.00 29.83 -8.10
N ASP A 53 -11.81 29.79 -7.05
CA ASP A 53 -12.22 30.93 -6.21
C ASP A 53 -11.12 31.40 -5.23
N ARG A 54 -10.00 30.68 -5.14
CA ARG A 54 -8.90 30.95 -4.20
C ARG A 54 -7.69 31.53 -4.94
N PRO A 55 -6.81 32.32 -4.27
CA PRO A 55 -5.59 32.85 -4.89
C PRO A 55 -4.53 31.75 -5.06
N LEU A 56 -4.73 30.84 -6.01
CA LEU A 56 -3.88 29.65 -6.20
C LEU A 56 -2.42 30.00 -6.60
N HIS A 57 -2.18 31.19 -7.15
CA HIS A 57 -0.84 31.71 -7.44
C HIS A 57 -0.04 32.05 -6.16
N GLU A 58 -0.70 32.22 -5.01
CA GLU A 58 -0.07 32.43 -3.70
C GLU A 58 0.09 31.12 -2.92
N LYS A 59 -0.17 29.98 -3.58
CA LYS A 59 -0.18 28.64 -2.99
C LYS A 59 0.77 27.70 -3.72
N ARG A 60 1.23 26.67 -2.99
CA ARG A 60 2.16 25.67 -3.53
C ARG A 60 1.52 24.29 -3.58
N LEU A 61 1.40 23.74 -4.78
CA LEU A 61 0.95 22.38 -5.04
C LEU A 61 2.13 21.46 -5.40
N LEU A 62 2.11 20.25 -4.84
CA LEU A 62 3.02 19.16 -5.15
C LEU A 62 2.27 17.97 -5.75
N GLU A 63 2.76 17.46 -6.88
CA GLU A 63 2.37 16.15 -7.42
C GLU A 63 3.59 15.19 -7.41
N PRO A 64 3.57 14.10 -6.62
CA PRO A 64 4.77 13.31 -6.35
C PRO A 64 5.07 12.22 -7.40
N ALA A 65 4.15 11.92 -8.32
CA ALA A 65 4.33 10.93 -9.38
C ALA A 65 3.36 11.25 -10.53
N PHE A 66 3.75 12.18 -11.41
CA PHE A 66 2.78 12.81 -12.30
C PHE A 66 2.33 11.95 -13.49
N GLY A 67 3.12 10.96 -13.93
CA GLY A 67 2.74 10.07 -15.01
C GLY A 67 2.38 10.82 -16.30
N GLY A 68 1.19 10.56 -16.84
CA GLY A 68 0.64 11.28 -18.00
C GLY A 68 0.13 12.71 -17.71
N GLY A 69 0.33 13.24 -16.50
CA GLY A 69 -0.13 14.57 -16.09
C GLY A 69 -1.61 14.63 -15.69
N ASN A 70 -2.19 13.51 -15.25
CA ASN A 70 -3.64 13.44 -14.97
C ASN A 70 -4.08 14.37 -13.85
N PHE A 71 -3.29 14.54 -12.79
CA PHE A 71 -3.54 15.57 -11.77
C PHE A 71 -2.92 16.91 -12.16
N LEU A 72 -1.74 16.88 -12.80
CA LEU A 72 -1.01 18.06 -13.25
C LEU A 72 -1.82 19.02 -14.14
N LEU A 73 -2.37 18.51 -15.25
CA LEU A 73 -3.00 19.35 -16.27
C LEU A 73 -4.27 20.02 -15.73
N PRO A 74 -5.19 19.32 -15.02
CA PRO A 74 -6.30 19.96 -14.31
C PRO A 74 -5.86 20.98 -13.26
N ALA A 75 -4.78 20.72 -12.53
CA ALA A 75 -4.26 21.66 -11.54
C ALA A 75 -3.67 22.94 -12.18
N ILE A 76 -3.05 22.83 -13.36
CA ILE A 76 -2.58 23.97 -14.14
C ILE A 76 -3.76 24.77 -14.71
N GLU A 77 -4.79 24.10 -15.25
CA GLU A 77 -6.02 24.76 -15.73
C GLU A 77 -6.69 25.60 -14.62
N ARG A 78 -6.83 25.02 -13.42
CA ARG A 78 -7.35 25.73 -12.25
C ARG A 78 -6.46 26.91 -11.81
N LEU A 79 -5.14 26.71 -11.78
CA LEU A 79 -4.18 27.76 -11.43
C LEU A 79 -4.27 28.96 -12.37
N LEU A 80 -4.27 28.73 -13.69
CA LEU A 80 -4.33 29.78 -14.69
C LEU A 80 -5.65 30.54 -14.65
N SER A 81 -6.77 29.83 -14.46
CA SER A 81 -8.09 30.45 -14.27
C SER A 81 -8.11 31.38 -13.06
N ALA A 82 -7.68 30.88 -11.89
CA ALA A 82 -7.63 31.66 -10.65
C ALA A 82 -6.66 32.85 -10.73
N TRP A 83 -5.48 32.66 -11.34
CA TRP A 83 -4.49 33.71 -11.50
C TRP A 83 -4.98 34.82 -12.43
N ARG A 84 -5.55 34.52 -13.60
CA ARG A 84 -6.09 35.57 -14.49
C ARG A 84 -7.20 36.39 -13.85
N ALA A 85 -8.06 35.75 -13.06
CA ALA A 85 -9.12 36.43 -12.31
C ALA A 85 -8.58 37.38 -11.24
N ALA A 86 -7.45 37.03 -10.60
CA ALA A 86 -6.85 37.82 -9.52
C ALA A 86 -5.79 38.83 -9.99
N ARG A 87 -5.10 38.57 -11.09
CA ARG A 87 -3.99 39.37 -11.65
C ARG A 87 -4.08 39.41 -13.20
N PRO A 88 -5.04 40.14 -13.78
CA PRO A 88 -5.20 40.23 -15.24
C PRO A 88 -3.94 40.78 -15.94
N ASP A 89 -3.26 41.74 -15.30
CA ASP A 89 -2.00 42.35 -15.78
C ASP A 89 -0.75 41.72 -15.14
N GLY A 90 -0.88 40.52 -14.57
CA GLY A 90 0.21 39.81 -13.88
C GLY A 90 1.33 39.35 -14.81
N SER A 91 2.48 39.00 -14.24
CA SER A 91 3.61 38.42 -14.98
C SER A 91 3.64 36.91 -14.73
N PRO A 92 3.30 36.04 -15.72
CA PRO A 92 3.13 34.61 -15.46
C PRO A 92 4.38 33.94 -14.88
N LEU A 93 5.58 34.34 -15.33
CA LEU A 93 6.84 33.77 -14.85
C LEU A 93 7.22 34.23 -13.45
N ALA A 94 6.82 35.44 -13.05
CA ALA A 94 7.05 35.95 -11.69
C ALA A 94 6.02 35.38 -10.70
N ASP A 95 4.74 35.43 -11.08
CA ASP A 95 3.62 35.02 -10.22
C ASP A 95 3.53 33.50 -10.02
N LEU A 96 3.79 32.70 -11.07
CA LEU A 96 3.44 31.27 -11.06
C LEU A 96 4.63 30.32 -10.87
N ALA A 97 5.87 30.80 -10.92
CA ALA A 97 7.07 29.95 -10.85
C ALA A 97 7.22 29.13 -9.55
N GLY A 98 6.66 29.63 -8.44
CA GLY A 98 6.64 28.94 -7.15
C GLY A 98 5.45 28.00 -6.95
N ALA A 99 4.40 28.11 -7.78
CA ALA A 99 3.07 27.57 -7.50
C ALA A 99 2.96 26.05 -7.63
N ILE A 100 3.76 25.43 -8.51
CA ILE A 100 3.74 23.98 -8.74
C ILE A 100 5.15 23.38 -8.59
N ARG A 101 5.21 22.20 -7.99
CA ARG A 101 6.27 21.21 -8.24
C ARG A 101 5.65 19.87 -8.58
N ALA A 102 6.17 19.17 -9.56
CA ALA A 102 5.75 17.84 -9.91
C ALA A 102 6.97 16.95 -10.21
N VAL A 103 6.93 15.70 -9.75
CA VAL A 103 8.04 14.74 -9.93
C VAL A 103 7.58 13.53 -10.75
N GLU A 104 8.42 13.09 -11.68
CA GLU A 104 8.24 11.85 -12.45
C GLU A 104 9.56 11.10 -12.59
N LEU A 105 9.52 9.78 -12.41
CA LEU A 105 10.70 8.93 -12.45
C LEU A 105 11.16 8.63 -13.87
N HIS A 106 10.22 8.32 -14.78
CA HIS A 106 10.52 7.77 -16.10
C HIS A 106 10.86 8.85 -17.14
N HIS A 107 11.95 8.68 -17.89
CA HIS A 107 12.43 9.68 -18.84
C HIS A 107 11.43 9.97 -19.98
N GLU A 108 10.82 8.94 -20.56
CA GLU A 108 9.87 9.09 -21.67
C GLU A 108 8.58 9.77 -21.21
N THR A 109 8.04 9.32 -20.07
CA THR A 109 6.87 9.91 -19.41
C THR A 109 7.10 11.37 -19.06
N PHE A 110 8.25 11.69 -18.46
CA PHE A 110 8.65 13.06 -18.15
C PHE A 110 8.67 13.94 -19.41
N ARG A 111 9.33 13.48 -20.48
CA ARG A 111 9.44 14.23 -21.75
C ARG A 111 8.07 14.47 -22.40
N GLY A 112 7.22 13.43 -22.45
CA GLY A 112 5.89 13.52 -23.05
C GLY A 112 4.95 14.45 -22.28
N THR A 113 4.94 14.37 -20.96
CA THR A 113 4.10 15.23 -20.11
C THR A 113 4.65 16.65 -20.02
N HIS A 114 5.98 16.86 -20.03
CA HIS A 114 6.58 18.19 -20.17
C HIS A 114 6.13 18.90 -21.46
N ALA A 115 6.25 18.22 -22.60
CA ALA A 115 5.73 18.74 -23.87
C ALA A 115 4.22 19.03 -23.81
N SER A 116 3.45 18.20 -23.10
CA SER A 116 2.01 18.40 -22.91
C SER A 116 1.68 19.62 -22.02
N VAL A 117 2.48 19.88 -20.99
CA VAL A 117 2.40 21.08 -20.14
C VAL A 117 2.74 22.35 -20.92
N VAL A 118 3.82 22.34 -21.70
CA VAL A 118 4.17 23.47 -22.58
C VAL A 118 3.07 23.72 -23.62
N ALA A 119 2.50 22.67 -24.20
CA ALA A 119 1.38 22.78 -25.13
C ALA A 119 0.09 23.31 -24.48
N LEU A 120 -0.22 22.91 -23.24
CA LEU A 120 -1.30 23.49 -22.43
C LEU A 120 -1.07 24.98 -22.20
N LEU A 121 0.10 25.37 -21.65
CA LEU A 121 0.43 26.77 -21.35
C LEU A 121 0.37 27.66 -22.59
N ARG A 122 0.83 27.17 -23.76
CA ARG A 122 0.75 27.90 -25.03
C ARG A 122 -0.68 27.98 -25.59
N ARG A 123 -1.50 26.94 -25.46
CA ARG A 123 -2.93 26.97 -25.80
C ARG A 123 -3.69 27.99 -24.93
N GLU A 124 -3.26 28.10 -23.68
CA GLU A 124 -3.68 29.10 -22.70
C GLU A 124 -3.07 30.50 -22.94
N GLY A 125 -2.46 30.74 -24.11
CA GLY A 125 -2.02 32.07 -24.55
C GLY A 125 -0.70 32.57 -23.95
N LEU A 126 0.02 31.77 -23.17
CA LEU A 126 1.32 32.18 -22.65
C LEU A 126 2.38 32.14 -23.78
N PRO A 127 3.33 33.11 -23.81
CA PRO A 127 4.48 33.07 -24.71
C PRO A 127 5.28 31.76 -24.61
N ALA A 128 5.87 31.30 -25.70
CA ALA A 128 6.48 29.97 -25.78
C ALA A 128 7.71 29.80 -24.87
N ASP A 129 8.49 30.87 -24.69
CA ASP A 129 9.61 30.96 -23.75
C ASP A 129 9.12 30.93 -22.30
N VAL A 130 8.09 31.69 -21.95
CA VAL A 130 7.47 31.70 -20.62
C VAL A 130 6.84 30.34 -20.28
N ALA A 131 6.14 29.72 -21.23
CA ALA A 131 5.55 28.40 -21.08
C ALA A 131 6.63 27.32 -20.82
N THR A 132 7.74 27.38 -21.55
CA THR A 132 8.88 26.45 -21.35
C THR A 132 9.54 26.70 -19.99
N ALA A 133 9.83 27.96 -19.64
CA ALA A 133 10.46 28.33 -18.38
C ALA A 133 9.60 27.98 -17.14
N LEU A 134 8.28 28.02 -17.25
CA LEU A 134 7.38 27.52 -16.19
C LEU A 134 7.41 25.99 -16.10
N ALA A 135 7.33 25.27 -17.24
CA ALA A 135 7.44 23.82 -17.26
C ALA A 135 8.77 23.33 -16.65
N ASP A 136 9.89 23.95 -17.01
CA ASP A 136 11.23 23.62 -16.50
C ASP A 136 11.38 23.90 -14.99
N ARG A 137 10.65 24.90 -14.46
CA ARG A 137 10.63 25.22 -13.02
C ARG A 137 9.70 24.29 -12.24
N TRP A 138 8.60 23.87 -12.82
CA TRP A 138 7.60 23.02 -12.17
C TRP A 138 7.97 21.54 -12.19
N LEU A 139 8.55 21.03 -13.28
CA LEU A 139 8.73 19.60 -13.50
C LEU A 139 10.15 19.13 -13.18
N LEU A 140 10.25 18.08 -12.36
CA LEU A 140 11.51 17.45 -11.99
C LEU A 140 11.53 15.97 -12.40
N GLN A 141 12.55 15.58 -13.16
CA GLN A 141 12.77 14.17 -13.51
C GLN A 141 13.58 13.50 -12.39
N GLY A 142 13.01 12.51 -11.70
CA GLY A 142 13.69 11.77 -10.64
C GLY A 142 12.77 10.96 -9.74
N ASP A 143 13.35 10.26 -8.77
CA ASP A 143 12.63 9.50 -7.76
C ASP A 143 12.12 10.44 -6.65
N PHE A 144 10.80 10.61 -6.53
CA PHE A 144 10.20 11.45 -5.49
C PHE A 144 10.70 11.13 -4.08
N LEU A 145 10.99 9.87 -3.75
CA LEU A 145 11.46 9.50 -2.41
C LEU A 145 12.93 9.88 -2.15
N LEU A 146 13.68 10.31 -3.17
CA LEU A 146 15.10 10.64 -3.07
C LEU A 146 15.45 12.08 -3.52
N THR A 147 14.76 12.61 -4.53
CA THR A 147 14.92 13.98 -5.06
C THR A 147 14.77 15.01 -3.94
N PRO A 148 15.68 16.00 -3.80
CA PRO A 148 15.48 17.09 -2.85
C PRO A 148 14.33 18.00 -3.31
N LEU A 149 13.50 18.46 -2.38
CA LEU A 149 12.44 19.44 -2.62
C LEU A 149 12.55 20.56 -1.58
N GLU A 150 12.30 21.79 -2.00
CA GLU A 150 12.47 22.99 -1.17
C GLU A 150 11.13 23.58 -0.71
N GLY A 151 11.08 23.94 0.57
CA GLY A 151 9.92 24.53 1.24
C GLY A 151 8.75 23.56 1.47
N GLU A 152 7.70 24.09 2.10
CA GLU A 152 6.46 23.36 2.38
C GLU A 152 5.40 23.60 1.27
N PHE A 153 4.39 22.75 1.20
CA PHE A 153 3.31 22.80 0.20
C PHE A 153 1.93 22.88 0.86
N ASP A 154 1.07 23.77 0.37
CA ASP A 154 -0.33 23.86 0.80
C ASP A 154 -1.15 22.65 0.33
N PHE A 155 -0.78 22.07 -0.81
CA PHE A 155 -1.49 20.95 -1.42
C PHE A 155 -0.52 19.86 -1.89
N VAL A 156 -0.82 18.60 -1.58
CA VAL A 156 -0.08 17.43 -2.11
C VAL A 156 -1.09 16.46 -2.71
N VAL A 157 -1.12 16.33 -4.03
CA VAL A 157 -2.18 15.57 -4.74
C VAL A 157 -1.59 14.51 -5.67
N GLY A 158 -2.34 13.45 -5.96
CA GLY A 158 -1.93 12.47 -6.97
C GLY A 158 -2.47 11.04 -6.75
N ASN A 159 -1.95 10.13 -7.56
CA ASN A 159 -2.19 8.69 -7.47
C ASN A 159 -0.84 7.96 -7.34
N PRO A 160 -0.34 7.68 -6.12
CA PRO A 160 0.97 7.08 -5.90
C PRO A 160 1.11 5.67 -6.51
N PRO A 161 2.35 5.21 -6.82
CA PRO A 161 2.58 3.95 -7.54
C PRO A 161 2.24 2.69 -6.73
N TYR A 162 1.50 1.76 -7.36
CA TYR A 162 1.07 0.48 -6.76
C TYR A 162 2.15 -0.61 -6.90
N VAL A 163 3.36 -0.31 -6.44
CA VAL A 163 4.52 -1.23 -6.54
C VAL A 163 4.72 -1.97 -5.23
N ARG A 164 4.60 -3.31 -5.27
CA ARG A 164 4.94 -4.17 -4.12
C ARG A 164 6.45 -4.13 -3.85
N GLN A 165 6.85 -4.13 -2.58
CA GLN A 165 8.26 -4.11 -2.18
C GLN A 165 9.13 -5.22 -2.81
N GLU A 166 8.57 -6.39 -3.14
CA GLU A 166 9.31 -7.47 -3.81
C GLU A 166 9.77 -7.11 -5.24
N ARG A 167 9.18 -6.08 -5.87
CA ARG A 167 9.60 -5.56 -7.19
C ARG A 167 10.67 -4.47 -7.10
N ILE A 168 10.99 -3.98 -5.89
CA ILE A 168 11.95 -2.88 -5.68
C ILE A 168 13.36 -3.48 -5.54
N PRO A 169 14.37 -3.00 -6.30
CA PRO A 169 15.74 -3.45 -6.15
C PRO A 169 16.25 -3.29 -4.71
N ALA A 170 16.96 -4.29 -4.19
CA ALA A 170 17.30 -4.39 -2.77
C ALA A 170 18.09 -3.17 -2.22
N SER A 171 18.99 -2.59 -3.02
CA SER A 171 19.73 -1.35 -2.68
C SER A 171 18.79 -0.17 -2.46
N LEU A 172 17.80 -0.01 -3.35
CA LEU A 172 16.81 1.06 -3.32
C LEU A 172 15.77 0.85 -2.19
N LEU A 173 15.36 -0.40 -1.95
CA LEU A 173 14.50 -0.76 -0.82
C LEU A 173 15.16 -0.46 0.53
N ALA A 174 16.47 -0.70 0.65
CA ALA A 174 17.24 -0.34 1.84
C ALA A 174 17.36 1.18 2.03
N GLU A 175 17.53 1.94 0.94
CA GLU A 175 17.53 3.41 0.94
C GLU A 175 16.18 3.97 1.43
N TYR A 176 15.07 3.49 0.86
CA TYR A 176 13.72 3.91 1.27
C TYR A 176 13.45 3.59 2.75
N ARG A 177 13.77 2.38 3.21
CA ARG A 177 13.59 1.98 4.62
C ARG A 177 14.40 2.79 5.61
N ARG A 178 15.56 3.31 5.20
CA ARG A 178 16.39 4.18 6.04
C ARG A 178 15.80 5.59 6.17
N ARG A 179 15.11 6.08 5.14
CA ARG A 179 14.50 7.41 5.08
C ARG A 179 13.08 7.46 5.65
N TYR A 180 12.30 6.39 5.46
CA TYR A 180 10.86 6.35 5.73
C TYR A 180 10.51 5.19 6.68
N PRO A 181 10.58 5.42 8.01
CA PRO A 181 10.20 4.44 9.03
C PRO A 181 8.82 3.78 8.84
N THR A 182 7.86 4.41 8.17
CA THR A 182 6.56 3.78 7.88
C THR A 182 6.68 2.59 6.92
N PHE A 183 7.72 2.54 6.08
CA PHE A 183 7.91 1.52 5.04
C PHE A 183 8.39 0.17 5.59
N SER A 184 7.52 -0.45 6.38
CA SER A 184 7.77 -1.64 7.18
C SER A 184 7.07 -2.89 6.63
N HIS A 185 7.50 -4.07 7.07
CA HIS A 185 6.91 -5.36 6.67
C HIS A 185 6.82 -5.50 5.14
N ARG A 186 5.67 -5.98 4.61
CA ARG A 186 5.38 -6.08 3.17
C ARG A 186 4.45 -4.94 2.71
N ALA A 187 4.74 -3.70 3.12
CA ALA A 187 4.06 -2.53 2.60
C ALA A 187 4.31 -2.34 1.09
N ASP A 188 3.35 -1.69 0.42
CA ASP A 188 3.50 -1.21 -0.95
C ASP A 188 4.18 0.18 -0.99
N LEU A 189 4.72 0.56 -2.14
CA LEU A 189 5.51 1.79 -2.33
C LEU A 189 4.72 3.09 -2.05
N TYR A 190 3.39 3.08 -2.12
CA TYR A 190 2.59 4.27 -1.76
C TYR A 190 2.68 4.65 -0.27
N VAL A 191 3.12 3.74 0.62
CA VAL A 191 3.23 4.02 2.07
C VAL A 191 4.29 5.11 2.37
N PRO A 192 5.55 5.00 1.91
CA PRO A 192 6.52 6.09 2.04
C PRO A 192 6.14 7.35 1.23
N PHE A 193 5.32 7.25 0.19
CA PHE A 193 4.76 8.43 -0.50
C PHE A 193 3.84 9.23 0.43
N PHE A 194 3.00 8.58 1.25
CA PHE A 194 2.24 9.27 2.29
C PHE A 194 3.16 9.92 3.32
N GLU A 195 4.08 9.18 3.93
CA GLU A 195 4.98 9.72 4.96
C GLU A 195 5.73 10.95 4.44
N ARG A 196 6.28 10.87 3.23
CA ARG A 196 6.99 11.99 2.61
C ARG A 196 6.04 13.15 2.27
N GLY A 197 4.90 12.88 1.62
CA GLY A 197 3.93 13.92 1.26
C GLY A 197 3.42 14.69 2.48
N LEU A 198 3.06 13.98 3.54
CA LEU A 198 2.65 14.56 4.83
C LEU A 198 3.77 15.38 5.48
N SER A 199 5.02 14.92 5.40
CA SER A 199 6.18 15.66 5.95
C SER A 199 6.47 16.99 5.24
N LEU A 200 5.95 17.17 4.01
CA LEU A 200 6.14 18.35 3.17
C LEU A 200 4.94 19.33 3.23
N LEU A 201 3.86 19.00 3.95
CA LEU A 201 2.70 19.89 4.08
C LEU A 201 3.01 21.12 4.92
N SER A 202 2.55 22.29 4.48
CA SER A 202 2.52 23.51 5.29
C SER A 202 1.50 23.38 6.43
N GLN A 203 1.56 24.26 7.43
CA GLN A 203 0.55 24.28 8.49
C GLN A 203 -0.84 24.62 7.90
N GLY A 204 -1.82 23.74 8.09
CA GLY A 204 -3.14 23.82 7.42
C GLY A 204 -3.16 23.28 5.97
N GLY A 205 -2.02 22.83 5.44
CA GLY A 205 -1.94 22.19 4.13
C GLY A 205 -2.65 20.83 4.10
N CYS A 206 -3.09 20.41 2.92
CA CYS A 206 -3.86 19.18 2.68
C CYS A 206 -3.19 18.25 1.66
N LEU A 207 -3.07 16.97 2.01
CA LEU A 207 -2.72 15.89 1.10
C LEU A 207 -4.00 15.18 0.63
N GLY A 208 -4.17 14.99 -0.67
CA GLY A 208 -5.30 14.26 -1.28
C GLY A 208 -4.80 13.19 -2.25
N PHE A 209 -4.79 11.93 -1.81
CA PHE A 209 -4.34 10.81 -2.64
C PHE A 209 -5.49 9.88 -3.01
N VAL A 210 -5.48 9.42 -4.27
CA VAL A 210 -6.17 8.22 -4.73
C VAL A 210 -5.21 7.05 -4.51
N CYS A 211 -5.51 6.13 -3.61
CA CYS A 211 -4.65 4.97 -3.34
C CYS A 211 -5.44 3.81 -2.75
N SER A 212 -4.78 2.68 -2.45
CA SER A 212 -5.45 1.60 -1.74
C SER A 212 -5.69 1.94 -0.27
N ASP A 213 -6.90 1.69 0.23
CA ASP A 213 -7.25 1.86 1.66
C ASP A 213 -6.53 0.88 2.61
N ARG A 214 -5.84 -0.13 2.06
CA ARG A 214 -5.26 -1.25 2.82
C ARG A 214 -4.29 -0.83 3.92
N TRP A 215 -3.67 0.35 3.85
CA TRP A 215 -2.84 0.89 4.94
C TRP A 215 -3.67 1.27 6.18
N MET A 216 -4.97 1.53 6.05
CA MET A 216 -5.87 1.78 7.18
C MET A 216 -6.21 0.48 7.94
N LYS A 217 -6.22 -0.66 7.25
CA LYS A 217 -6.69 -1.96 7.78
C LYS A 217 -5.54 -2.92 8.13
N ASN A 218 -4.51 -3.00 7.29
CA ASN A 218 -3.46 -4.02 7.42
C ASN A 218 -2.38 -3.68 8.45
N ARG A 219 -1.74 -4.72 9.01
CA ARG A 219 -0.64 -4.60 9.98
C ARG A 219 0.53 -3.72 9.51
N TYR A 220 0.88 -3.75 8.22
CA TYR A 220 2.00 -2.94 7.71
C TYR A 220 1.75 -1.44 7.81
N GLY A 221 0.48 -1.00 7.83
CA GLY A 221 0.10 0.40 7.89
C GLY A 221 0.14 1.01 9.29
N GLY A 222 0.35 0.21 10.35
CA GLY A 222 0.25 0.71 11.74
C GLY A 222 1.17 1.91 12.05
N ARG A 223 2.38 1.93 11.48
CA ARG A 223 3.30 3.09 11.62
C ARG A 223 2.79 4.36 10.91
N LEU A 224 2.15 4.21 9.74
CA LEU A 224 1.56 5.34 9.03
C LEU A 224 0.30 5.83 9.76
N ARG A 225 -0.50 4.93 10.33
CA ARG A 225 -1.66 5.29 11.18
C ARG A 225 -1.22 6.05 12.44
N SER A 226 -0.18 5.61 13.14
CA SER A 226 0.45 6.37 14.23
C SER A 226 0.87 7.77 13.78
N LEU A 227 1.65 7.87 12.69
CA LEU A 227 2.11 9.16 12.16
C LEU A 227 0.96 10.13 11.90
N VAL A 228 -0.13 9.65 11.29
CA VAL A 228 -1.31 10.47 11.02
C VAL A 228 -2.04 10.83 12.32
N ALA A 229 -2.34 9.87 13.19
CA ALA A 229 -3.08 10.09 14.43
C ALA A 229 -2.35 11.03 15.42
N GLU A 230 -1.02 11.07 15.39
CA GLU A 230 -0.20 11.91 16.28
C GLU A 230 -0.02 13.35 15.76
N ARG A 231 -0.09 13.59 14.44
CA ARG A 231 0.41 14.84 13.83
C ARG A 231 -0.49 15.46 12.75
N PHE A 232 -1.55 14.78 12.34
CA PHE A 232 -2.41 15.16 11.22
C PHE A 232 -3.87 14.81 11.51
N HIS A 233 -4.76 15.22 10.62
CA HIS A 233 -6.18 14.87 10.66
C HIS A 233 -6.56 14.13 9.37
N LEU A 234 -7.08 12.91 9.47
CA LEU A 234 -7.82 12.29 8.36
C LEU A 234 -9.18 13.01 8.25
N LYS A 235 -9.26 13.98 7.34
CA LYS A 235 -10.41 14.87 7.17
C LYS A 235 -11.52 14.21 6.36
N VAL A 236 -11.15 13.59 5.24
CA VAL A 236 -12.08 12.89 4.34
C VAL A 236 -11.53 11.51 3.97
N TYR A 237 -12.40 10.51 3.94
CA TYR A 237 -12.15 9.23 3.29
C TYR A 237 -13.35 8.85 2.41
N VAL A 238 -13.09 8.48 1.15
CA VAL A 238 -14.13 7.97 0.25
C VAL A 238 -13.71 6.59 -0.22
N ASP A 239 -14.50 5.57 0.14
CA ASP A 239 -14.34 4.21 -0.37
C ASP A 239 -14.85 4.16 -1.82
N MET A 240 -14.01 3.68 -2.73
CA MET A 240 -14.30 3.51 -4.16
C MET A 240 -14.25 2.03 -4.57
N ALA A 241 -14.27 1.08 -3.63
CA ALA A 241 -14.40 -0.35 -3.93
C ALA A 241 -15.59 -0.63 -4.86
N ASP A 242 -15.43 -1.62 -5.75
CA ASP A 242 -16.43 -2.02 -6.75
C ASP A 242 -16.86 -0.92 -7.75
N THR A 243 -16.16 0.23 -7.79
CA THR A 243 -16.38 1.30 -8.77
C THR A 243 -15.28 1.35 -9.85
N LEU A 244 -15.62 1.77 -11.07
CA LEU A 244 -14.68 1.95 -12.19
C LEU A 244 -13.85 3.23 -12.03
N ALA A 245 -13.04 3.30 -10.96
CA ALA A 245 -12.16 4.42 -10.62
C ALA A 245 -10.95 4.56 -11.56
N PHE A 246 -10.62 3.48 -12.26
CA PHE A 246 -9.47 3.35 -13.16
C PHE A 246 -9.92 2.80 -14.53
N HIS A 247 -9.14 3.06 -15.59
CA HIS A 247 -9.43 2.51 -16.94
C HIS A 247 -9.06 1.03 -17.14
N SER A 248 -8.57 0.35 -16.10
CA SER A 248 -8.24 -1.08 -16.15
C SER A 248 -8.79 -1.81 -14.92
N GLU A 249 -9.11 -3.10 -15.09
CA GLU A 249 -9.58 -3.99 -14.01
C GLU A 249 -8.46 -4.29 -13.00
N VAL A 250 -8.15 -3.33 -12.14
CA VAL A 250 -7.20 -3.50 -11.04
C VAL A 250 -7.97 -3.73 -9.74
N LEU A 251 -7.80 -4.91 -9.14
CA LEU A 251 -8.34 -5.30 -7.81
C LEU A 251 -7.64 -4.57 -6.64
N ALA A 252 -7.50 -3.25 -6.75
CA ALA A 252 -6.79 -2.38 -5.84
C ALA A 252 -7.77 -1.44 -5.13
N TYR A 253 -8.66 -2.00 -4.28
CA TYR A 253 -9.53 -1.34 -3.28
C TYR A 253 -9.30 0.18 -3.17
N PRO A 254 -9.85 0.97 -4.12
CA PRO A 254 -9.41 2.34 -4.27
C PRO A 254 -10.13 3.21 -3.24
N ALA A 255 -9.44 4.19 -2.71
CA ALA A 255 -10.02 5.20 -1.86
C ALA A 255 -9.38 6.56 -2.12
N VAL A 256 -10.19 7.61 -1.97
CA VAL A 256 -9.67 8.96 -1.76
C VAL A 256 -9.39 9.12 -0.28
N SER A 257 -8.17 9.50 0.07
CA SER A 257 -7.80 9.90 1.43
C SER A 257 -7.36 11.36 1.43
N VAL A 258 -8.06 12.21 2.18
CA VAL A 258 -7.64 13.60 2.43
C VAL A 258 -7.15 13.74 3.86
N ILE A 259 -5.89 14.10 4.02
CA ILE A 259 -5.20 14.23 5.29
C ILE A 259 -4.61 15.64 5.40
N SER A 260 -4.99 16.38 6.43
CA SER A 260 -4.60 17.78 6.65
C SER A 260 -3.62 17.91 7.82
N ARG A 261 -2.70 18.89 7.74
CA ARG A 261 -1.80 19.27 8.83
C ARG A 261 -2.49 20.26 9.77
N GLU A 262 -3.51 19.78 10.45
CA GLU A 262 -4.31 20.52 11.44
C GLU A 262 -4.63 19.64 12.67
N ALA A 263 -5.33 20.21 13.66
CA ALA A 263 -5.74 19.46 14.85
C ALA A 263 -6.75 18.36 14.48
N PRO A 264 -6.69 17.15 15.08
CA PRO A 264 -7.63 16.07 14.79
C PRO A 264 -9.10 16.47 15.04
N GLY A 265 -9.89 16.48 13.96
CA GLY A 265 -11.34 16.69 13.98
C GLY A 265 -12.14 15.40 13.78
N ALA A 266 -13.41 15.55 13.42
CA ALA A 266 -14.24 14.43 12.97
C ALA A 266 -13.99 14.12 11.49
N THR A 267 -13.85 12.84 11.15
CA THR A 267 -13.58 12.39 9.78
C THR A 267 -14.89 12.24 9.03
N ARG A 268 -14.98 12.80 7.83
CA ARG A 268 -16.13 12.60 6.94
C ARG A 268 -15.88 11.43 6.00
N VAL A 269 -16.86 10.54 5.89
CA VAL A 269 -16.77 9.33 5.08
C VAL A 269 -17.95 9.18 4.12
N ALA A 270 -17.66 8.67 2.92
CA ALA A 270 -18.66 8.29 1.93
C ALA A 270 -18.29 6.94 1.29
N TYR A 271 -19.30 6.18 0.87
CA TYR A 271 -19.14 4.80 0.38
C TYR A 271 -19.63 4.62 -1.04
N ARG A 272 -18.73 4.13 -1.90
CA ARG A 272 -18.99 3.64 -3.25
C ARG A 272 -19.91 4.57 -4.08
N PRO A 273 -19.57 5.87 -4.19
CA PRO A 273 -20.37 6.81 -4.97
C PRO A 273 -20.33 6.46 -6.46
N ALA A 274 -21.35 6.90 -7.21
CA ALA A 274 -21.26 6.90 -8.66
C ALA A 274 -20.14 7.86 -9.11
N LEU A 275 -19.39 7.44 -10.14
CA LEU A 275 -18.19 8.14 -10.61
C LEU A 275 -18.45 9.02 -11.84
N ASP A 276 -19.65 9.58 -11.96
CA ASP A 276 -19.94 10.63 -12.91
C ASP A 276 -19.63 12.01 -12.31
N ARG A 277 -19.48 13.01 -13.18
CA ARG A 277 -19.10 14.38 -12.79
C ARG A 277 -20.12 15.03 -11.85
N ALA A 278 -21.42 14.79 -12.03
CA ALA A 278 -22.46 15.44 -11.26
C ALA A 278 -22.55 14.87 -9.83
N THR A 279 -22.52 13.54 -9.69
CA THR A 279 -22.49 12.87 -8.39
C THR A 279 -21.24 13.26 -7.59
N LEU A 280 -20.06 13.24 -8.21
CA LEU A 280 -18.82 13.58 -7.51
C LEU A 280 -18.76 15.08 -7.11
N ALA A 281 -19.25 16.00 -7.94
CA ALA A 281 -19.32 17.42 -7.57
C ALA A 281 -20.25 17.65 -6.35
N ALA A 282 -21.48 17.12 -6.40
CA ALA A 282 -22.42 17.22 -5.29
C ALA A 282 -21.89 16.54 -4.00
N LEU A 283 -21.13 15.45 -4.14
CA LEU A 283 -20.46 14.79 -3.03
C LEU A 283 -19.30 15.64 -2.46
N ALA A 284 -18.53 16.34 -3.30
CA ALA A 284 -17.48 17.25 -2.84
C ALA A 284 -18.08 18.39 -2.01
N ASP A 285 -19.16 19.01 -2.50
CA ASP A 285 -19.90 20.05 -1.78
C ASP A 285 -20.38 19.53 -0.41
N ALA A 286 -21.00 18.34 -0.36
CA ALA A 286 -21.45 17.72 0.88
C ALA A 286 -20.30 17.37 1.85
N LEU A 287 -19.16 16.90 1.34
CA LEU A 287 -17.97 16.57 2.13
C LEU A 287 -17.24 17.82 2.64
N CYS A 288 -17.32 18.94 1.92
CA CYS A 288 -16.69 20.22 2.27
C CYS A 288 -17.60 21.18 3.03
N ALA A 289 -18.93 20.95 3.08
CA ALA A 289 -19.91 21.82 3.72
C ALA A 289 -19.56 22.17 5.19
N PRO A 290 -19.68 23.43 5.64
CA PRO A 290 -19.33 23.79 7.02
C PRO A 290 -20.12 23.04 8.10
N ILE A 291 -21.37 22.69 7.81
CA ILE A 291 -22.31 22.00 8.72
C ILE A 291 -23.02 20.90 7.92
N LEU A 292 -23.05 19.68 8.45
CA LEU A 292 -23.84 18.58 7.89
C LEU A 292 -25.30 18.63 8.36
N PRO A 293 -26.27 18.13 7.57
CA PRO A 293 -27.67 18.05 7.99
C PRO A 293 -27.83 17.23 9.29
N LYS A 294 -28.58 17.76 10.27
CA LYS A 294 -28.73 17.15 11.61
C LYS A 294 -29.47 15.80 11.66
N LYS A 295 -30.03 15.33 10.55
CA LYS A 295 -30.66 14.01 10.43
C LYS A 295 -29.81 13.14 9.49
N PRO A 296 -29.11 12.10 9.99
CA PRO A 296 -28.79 10.98 9.13
C PRO A 296 -30.11 10.34 8.66
N GLU A 297 -30.17 9.93 7.39
CA GLU A 297 -31.26 9.07 6.92
C GLU A 297 -31.14 7.69 7.59
N PRO A 298 -32.26 6.98 7.82
CA PRO A 298 -32.25 5.74 8.59
C PRO A 298 -31.44 4.59 7.96
N GLU A 299 -31.18 4.63 6.66
CA GLU A 299 -30.32 3.69 5.91
C GLU A 299 -29.46 4.51 4.91
N PRO A 300 -28.13 4.64 5.12
CA PRO A 300 -27.27 5.41 4.22
C PRO A 300 -27.15 4.79 2.83
N GLY A 301 -27.68 5.48 1.82
CA GLY A 301 -27.45 5.13 0.41
C GLY A 301 -26.00 5.31 -0.05
N PRO A 302 -25.60 4.72 -1.19
CA PRO A 302 -24.29 4.96 -1.81
C PRO A 302 -24.02 6.46 -1.99
N GLY A 303 -22.80 6.89 -1.66
CA GLY A 303 -22.42 8.30 -1.71
C GLY A 303 -22.94 9.20 -0.57
N GLN A 304 -23.71 8.69 0.40
CA GLN A 304 -24.11 9.53 1.55
C GLN A 304 -22.92 9.84 2.47
N VAL A 305 -22.79 11.11 2.87
CA VAL A 305 -21.76 11.58 3.80
C VAL A 305 -22.14 11.25 5.25
N ARG A 306 -21.23 10.60 5.97
CA ARG A 306 -21.31 10.34 7.41
C ARG A 306 -20.14 11.01 8.12
N GLU A 307 -20.33 11.40 9.38
CA GLU A 307 -19.27 11.97 10.21
C GLU A 307 -18.90 11.02 11.36
N LEU A 308 -17.60 10.74 11.51
CA LEU A 308 -17.06 9.78 12.47
C LEU A 308 -16.06 10.47 13.40
N ALA A 309 -16.39 10.53 14.68
CA ALA A 309 -15.49 11.05 15.70
C ALA A 309 -14.38 10.05 16.04
N ARG A 310 -13.14 10.54 16.19
CA ARG A 310 -11.97 9.78 16.70
C ARG A 310 -11.61 8.52 15.89
N VAL A 311 -11.71 8.58 14.57
CA VAL A 311 -11.24 7.53 13.64
C VAL A 311 -9.75 7.24 13.79
N ALA A 312 -8.91 8.30 13.72
CA ALA A 312 -7.47 8.16 13.74
C ALA A 312 -6.97 7.98 15.17
N HIS A 313 -6.79 6.73 15.61
CA HIS A 313 -6.34 6.40 16.96
C HIS A 313 -5.14 5.44 16.96
N GLY A 314 -3.94 6.00 17.06
CA GLY A 314 -2.68 5.26 17.19
C GLY A 314 -2.43 4.29 16.02
N ALA A 315 -1.82 3.14 16.34
CA ALA A 315 -1.42 2.13 15.36
C ALA A 315 -2.52 1.13 14.98
N GLU A 316 -3.68 1.14 15.65
CA GLU A 316 -4.73 0.13 15.43
C GLU A 316 -5.45 0.31 14.09
N PRO A 317 -6.03 -0.76 13.50
CA PRO A 317 -6.81 -0.66 12.27
C PRO A 317 -7.97 0.34 12.38
N TRP A 318 -8.14 1.19 11.37
CA TRP A 318 -9.25 2.14 11.34
C TRP A 318 -10.45 1.51 10.65
N LEU A 319 -11.49 1.24 11.45
CA LEU A 319 -12.75 0.68 10.99
C LEU A 319 -13.75 1.82 10.77
N LEU A 320 -14.03 2.13 9.50
CA LEU A 320 -14.85 3.27 9.09
C LEU A 320 -16.33 2.90 8.86
N GLU A 321 -16.69 1.64 9.14
CA GLU A 321 -17.97 1.00 8.84
C GLU A 321 -19.20 1.69 9.49
N SER A 322 -20.41 1.14 9.25
CA SER A 322 -21.62 1.67 9.89
C SER A 322 -21.48 1.65 11.43
N ALA A 323 -22.18 2.56 12.11
CA ALA A 323 -22.16 2.60 13.57
C ALA A 323 -22.65 1.26 14.15
N ASP A 324 -23.61 0.64 13.46
CA ASP A 324 -24.20 -0.66 13.77
C ASP A 324 -23.23 -1.83 13.52
N GLN A 325 -22.46 -1.80 12.43
CA GLN A 325 -21.36 -2.76 12.22
C GLN A 325 -20.27 -2.62 13.29
N ALA A 326 -19.86 -1.41 13.64
CA ALA A 326 -18.87 -1.19 14.70
C ALA A 326 -19.40 -1.58 16.09
N ALA A 327 -20.69 -1.37 16.37
CA ALA A 327 -21.34 -1.83 17.60
C ALA A 327 -21.49 -3.36 17.62
N LEU A 328 -21.84 -3.98 16.49
CA LEU A 328 -21.88 -5.42 16.32
C LEU A 328 -20.50 -6.04 16.52
N LEU A 329 -19.46 -5.49 15.90
CA LEU A 329 -18.09 -6.00 16.01
C LEU A 329 -17.59 -5.93 17.46
N ARG A 330 -17.72 -4.78 18.14
CA ARG A 330 -17.39 -4.66 19.56
C ARG A 330 -18.17 -5.63 20.44
N ARG A 331 -19.44 -5.91 20.12
CA ARG A 331 -20.26 -6.90 20.83
C ARG A 331 -19.75 -8.32 20.59
N LEU A 332 -19.27 -8.63 19.38
CA LEU A 332 -18.65 -9.92 19.06
C LEU A 332 -17.30 -10.08 19.76
N GLU A 333 -16.43 -9.06 19.71
CA GLU A 333 -15.13 -9.03 20.40
C GLU A 333 -15.26 -9.16 21.93
N ALA A 334 -16.31 -8.57 22.52
CA ALA A 334 -16.59 -8.72 23.94
C ALA A 334 -17.23 -10.06 24.33
N ALA A 335 -17.88 -10.75 23.38
CA ALA A 335 -18.60 -12.01 23.62
C ALA A 335 -17.81 -13.27 23.25
N PHE A 336 -16.79 -13.15 22.38
CA PHE A 336 -16.05 -14.27 21.83
C PHE A 336 -14.54 -14.03 21.89
N PRO A 337 -13.74 -15.04 22.29
CA PRO A 337 -12.29 -14.96 22.22
C PRO A 337 -11.81 -14.87 20.76
N THR A 338 -10.62 -14.32 20.56
CA THR A 338 -9.92 -14.42 19.27
C THR A 338 -9.64 -15.89 18.90
N LEU A 339 -9.41 -16.17 17.62
CA LEU A 339 -9.03 -17.52 17.17
C LEU A 339 -7.78 -18.05 17.89
N GLU A 340 -6.82 -17.19 18.22
CA GLU A 340 -5.59 -17.57 18.94
C GLU A 340 -5.87 -17.93 20.40
N GLU A 341 -6.70 -17.13 21.10
CA GLU A 341 -7.15 -17.43 22.48
C GLU A 341 -8.04 -18.68 22.55
N ALA A 342 -8.82 -18.96 21.50
CA ALA A 342 -9.56 -20.21 21.32
C ALA A 342 -8.65 -21.42 20.99
N GLY A 343 -7.34 -21.22 20.86
CA GLY A 343 -6.37 -22.27 20.54
C GLY A 343 -6.33 -22.70 19.08
N CYS A 344 -7.05 -22.03 18.18
CA CYS A 344 -6.98 -22.29 16.75
C CYS A 344 -5.66 -21.80 16.16
N ARG A 345 -5.03 -22.64 15.33
CA ARG A 345 -3.83 -22.28 14.58
C ARG A 345 -4.17 -22.13 13.12
N VAL A 346 -4.11 -20.91 12.60
CA VAL A 346 -4.29 -20.64 11.17
C VAL A 346 -2.96 -20.85 10.45
N GLY A 347 -2.89 -21.86 9.60
CA GLY A 347 -1.74 -22.14 8.74
C GLY A 347 -1.99 -21.68 7.30
N ILE A 348 -0.91 -21.39 6.57
CA ILE A 348 -0.95 -21.24 5.11
C ILE A 348 -0.79 -22.64 4.50
N GLY A 349 -1.56 -22.96 3.47
CA GLY A 349 -1.44 -24.22 2.72
C GLY A 349 -0.08 -24.38 2.03
N VAL A 350 0.21 -25.59 1.55
CA VAL A 350 1.46 -25.88 0.83
C VAL A 350 1.50 -25.11 -0.48
N ALA A 351 2.38 -24.12 -0.59
CA ALA A 351 2.75 -23.52 -1.86
C ALA A 351 3.71 -24.49 -2.59
N THR A 352 3.18 -25.22 -3.56
CA THR A 352 3.93 -26.27 -4.29
C THR A 352 4.88 -25.71 -5.35
N GLY A 353 4.62 -24.50 -5.86
CA GLY A 353 5.36 -23.90 -6.98
C GLY A 353 5.18 -24.64 -8.31
N ALA A 354 4.25 -25.59 -8.37
CA ALA A 354 3.96 -26.43 -9.51
C ALA A 354 2.71 -25.94 -10.24
N ASP A 355 2.65 -24.63 -10.53
CA ASP A 355 1.44 -23.97 -11.04
C ASP A 355 0.97 -24.59 -12.37
N GLU A 356 1.90 -25.04 -13.22
CA GLU A 356 1.62 -25.80 -14.46
C GLU A 356 0.84 -27.11 -14.23
N ALA A 357 0.96 -27.75 -13.06
CA ALA A 357 0.19 -28.94 -12.71
C ALA A 357 -1.28 -28.64 -12.36
N PHE A 358 -1.63 -27.36 -12.19
CA PHE A 358 -2.98 -26.88 -11.88
C PHE A 358 -3.57 -25.98 -12.99
N ILE A 359 -2.79 -25.66 -14.03
CA ILE A 359 -3.21 -24.87 -15.19
C ILE A 359 -3.29 -25.80 -16.41
N GLU A 360 -4.51 -26.23 -16.74
CA GLU A 360 -4.76 -26.98 -17.97
C GLU A 360 -4.58 -26.05 -19.19
N ALA A 361 -3.61 -26.36 -20.04
CA ALA A 361 -3.30 -25.57 -21.23
C ALA A 361 -4.46 -25.64 -22.24
N ARG A 362 -5.29 -24.59 -22.31
CA ARG A 362 -6.33 -24.45 -23.33
C ARG A 362 -5.72 -24.18 -24.70
N GLY A 363 -5.33 -25.24 -25.41
CA GLY A 363 -4.90 -25.10 -26.81
C GLY A 363 -4.20 -26.30 -27.42
N CYS A 364 -4.92 -27.40 -27.66
CA CYS A 364 -4.85 -28.15 -28.93
C CYS A 364 -5.95 -29.22 -28.98
N GLY A 365 -6.61 -29.38 -30.13
CA GLY A 365 -7.65 -30.39 -30.30
C GLY A 365 -7.05 -31.79 -30.38
N GLY A 366 -7.32 -32.61 -29.37
CA GLY A 366 -6.94 -34.03 -29.33
C GLY A 366 -7.72 -34.73 -28.22
N ALA A 367 -8.47 -35.78 -28.56
CA ALA A 367 -9.41 -36.40 -27.63
C ALA A 367 -8.69 -37.14 -26.49
N ILE A 368 -8.89 -36.68 -25.25
CA ILE A 368 -8.49 -37.41 -24.04
C ILE A 368 -9.76 -37.97 -23.38
N LYS A 369 -9.84 -39.29 -23.25
CA LYS A 369 -10.95 -39.97 -22.55
C LYS A 369 -10.89 -39.67 -21.05
N PRO A 370 -12.03 -39.45 -20.37
CA PRO A 370 -12.04 -39.28 -18.92
C PRO A 370 -11.71 -40.62 -18.24
N SER A 371 -10.54 -40.69 -17.59
CA SER A 371 -10.29 -41.67 -16.53
C SER A 371 -10.45 -40.96 -15.20
N GLY A 372 -11.41 -41.41 -14.40
CA GLY A 372 -11.88 -40.65 -13.23
C GLY A 372 -10.87 -40.65 -12.08
N PHE A 373 -10.34 -39.47 -11.74
CA PHE A 373 -9.68 -39.27 -10.46
C PHE A 373 -10.73 -39.15 -9.34
N SER A 374 -10.93 -40.24 -8.61
CA SER A 374 -11.65 -40.21 -7.32
C SER A 374 -10.76 -39.60 -6.24
N PRO A 375 -11.29 -38.84 -5.25
CA PRO A 375 -10.48 -38.25 -4.19
C PRO A 375 -9.83 -39.30 -3.29
N GLY A 376 -8.55 -39.58 -3.51
CA GLY A 376 -7.75 -40.49 -2.70
C GLY A 376 -7.50 -39.92 -1.30
N ARG A 377 -7.94 -40.64 -0.27
CA ARG A 377 -7.77 -40.29 1.14
C ARG A 377 -6.27 -40.13 1.48
N LEU A 378 -5.90 -39.10 2.23
CA LEU A 378 -4.61 -39.07 2.91
C LEU A 378 -4.56 -40.21 3.94
N ALA A 379 -3.89 -41.31 3.59
CA ALA A 379 -3.63 -42.43 4.48
C ALA A 379 -2.18 -42.40 4.94
N THR A 380 -1.97 -42.49 6.26
CA THR A 380 -0.67 -42.51 6.92
C THR A 380 0.19 -43.70 6.47
N ALA A 381 1.42 -43.44 6.01
CA ALA A 381 2.36 -44.50 5.64
C ALA A 381 2.96 -45.19 6.88
N ARG A 382 2.74 -46.51 7.03
CA ARG A 382 3.56 -47.42 7.83
C ARG A 382 4.16 -48.52 6.95
N ARG A 383 5.35 -48.96 7.35
CA ARG A 383 6.34 -49.84 6.67
C ARG A 383 5.78 -51.10 5.97
N GLY A 384 6.38 -51.47 4.84
CA GLY A 384 6.32 -52.84 4.27
C GLY A 384 6.94 -52.98 2.86
N LEU A 385 8.08 -53.66 2.77
CA LEU A 385 8.64 -54.31 1.55
C LEU A 385 8.19 -55.80 1.55
N PRO A 386 8.18 -56.60 0.44
CA PRO A 386 9.34 -56.82 -0.46
C PRO A 386 9.11 -57.31 -1.93
N HIS A 387 10.23 -57.55 -2.66
CA HIS A 387 10.47 -58.33 -3.93
C HIS A 387 9.72 -57.96 -5.25
N VAL A 388 10.29 -57.71 -6.45
CA VAL A 388 11.54 -58.07 -7.22
C VAL A 388 11.44 -59.48 -7.88
N PRO A 389 11.59 -59.70 -9.23
CA PRO A 389 12.83 -59.39 -10.00
C PRO A 389 12.79 -59.07 -11.54
N ARG A 390 13.82 -58.30 -11.96
CA ARG A 390 14.71 -58.41 -13.16
C ARG A 390 14.19 -58.70 -14.59
N ARG A 391 14.58 -57.81 -15.52
CA ARG A 391 15.66 -58.03 -16.52
C ARG A 391 16.21 -56.68 -17.01
N GLY A 392 17.43 -56.64 -17.56
CA GLY A 392 18.04 -55.42 -18.11
C GLY A 392 19.29 -55.72 -18.93
N MET A 393 19.80 -54.73 -19.67
CA MET A 393 21.12 -54.73 -20.32
C MET A 393 21.67 -53.30 -20.46
N TRP A 394 23.00 -53.18 -20.50
CA TRP A 394 23.79 -51.94 -20.47
C TRP A 394 24.12 -51.48 -21.92
N HIS A 395 24.31 -50.18 -22.24
CA HIS A 395 25.56 -49.37 -22.11
C HIS A 395 25.32 -47.97 -22.73
N SER A 396 26.17 -46.93 -22.64
CA SER A 396 27.08 -46.39 -21.60
C SER A 396 27.74 -45.07 -22.09
N GLY A 397 27.83 -44.00 -21.30
CA GLY A 397 28.43 -42.72 -21.77
C GLY A 397 28.54 -41.60 -20.70
N ARG A 398 29.76 -41.43 -20.18
CA ARG A 398 30.26 -40.54 -19.09
C ARG A 398 29.79 -39.05 -18.99
N LEU A 399 29.67 -38.61 -17.72
CA LEU A 399 30.15 -37.34 -17.08
C LEU A 399 29.61 -35.98 -17.63
N VAL A 400 29.51 -34.88 -16.86
CA VAL A 400 30.16 -34.44 -15.60
C VAL A 400 29.13 -33.83 -14.63
N CYS A 401 29.36 -33.95 -13.32
CA CYS A 401 28.78 -33.03 -12.32
C CYS A 401 29.80 -32.81 -11.19
N ASP A 402 30.71 -31.85 -11.37
CA ASP A 402 31.80 -31.61 -10.44
C ASP A 402 31.35 -30.81 -9.21
N LYS A 403 31.82 -31.26 -8.04
CA LYS A 403 31.85 -30.52 -6.78
C LYS A 403 33.29 -30.39 -6.30
N MET A 404 33.52 -29.40 -5.44
CA MET A 404 34.72 -29.18 -4.62
C MET A 404 35.89 -28.44 -5.32
N PRO A 405 36.81 -27.77 -4.58
CA PRO A 405 37.08 -27.95 -3.15
C PRO A 405 37.19 -26.72 -2.23
N ILE A 406 37.08 -27.03 -0.93
CA ILE A 406 37.53 -26.23 0.20
C ILE A 406 39.05 -26.39 0.34
N GLY A 407 39.78 -25.30 0.52
CA GLY A 407 41.24 -25.31 0.70
C GLY A 407 41.70 -25.69 2.12
N LEU A 408 42.72 -26.54 2.24
CA LEU A 408 43.45 -26.81 3.48
C LEU A 408 44.47 -25.69 3.79
N VAL A 409 44.65 -25.36 5.08
CA VAL A 409 45.92 -24.83 5.60
C VAL A 409 46.33 -25.61 6.87
N ARG A 410 47.65 -25.81 7.02
CA ARG A 410 48.32 -26.78 7.92
C ARG A 410 48.29 -26.41 9.41
N ARG A 411 48.62 -27.41 10.27
CA ARG A 411 48.88 -27.26 11.71
C ARG A 411 50.38 -27.13 12.04
N LYS A 412 50.68 -26.29 13.05
CA LYS A 412 51.83 -26.33 14.01
C LYS A 412 53.24 -25.98 13.44
N PRO A 413 54.23 -25.53 14.27
CA PRO A 413 54.39 -25.78 15.73
C PRO A 413 54.62 -24.52 16.63
N SER A 414 55.07 -24.77 17.86
CA SER A 414 55.12 -23.90 19.05
C SER A 414 56.52 -23.42 19.47
N ARG A 415 56.64 -22.19 19.98
CA ARG A 415 57.71 -21.61 20.86
C ARG A 415 57.09 -20.41 21.62
N THR A 416 56.97 -20.36 22.96
CA THR A 416 57.93 -20.06 24.06
C THR A 416 58.40 -18.59 24.19
N LEU A 417 57.89 -17.94 25.27
CA LEU A 417 58.53 -17.00 26.22
C LEU A 417 59.32 -15.74 25.76
N ASP A 418 58.78 -14.56 26.13
CA ASP A 418 59.41 -13.47 26.94
C ASP A 418 58.27 -12.47 27.31
N GLN A 419 57.99 -12.01 28.53
CA GLN A 419 58.75 -11.36 29.62
C GLN A 419 58.90 -9.81 29.54
N THR A 420 57.92 -9.13 30.19
CA THR A 420 58.08 -7.98 31.11
C THR A 420 58.02 -6.54 30.52
N PRO A 421 57.91 -5.46 31.35
CA PRO A 421 56.69 -5.16 32.14
C PRO A 421 56.28 -3.66 32.12
N TYR A 422 55.08 -3.31 32.61
CA TYR A 422 54.87 -1.99 33.22
C TYR A 422 53.81 -1.96 34.35
N ARG A 423 54.01 -1.05 35.30
CA ARG A 423 53.21 -0.81 36.53
C ARG A 423 51.81 -0.25 36.17
N GLY A 424 50.73 -0.40 36.93
CA GLY A 424 50.57 -0.73 38.35
C GLY A 424 49.96 0.46 39.11
N THR A 425 48.71 0.34 39.58
CA THR A 425 48.19 0.89 40.86
C THR A 425 46.86 0.20 41.21
N HIS A 426 46.46 0.27 42.49
CA HIS A 426 45.47 -0.63 43.11
C HIS A 426 44.01 -0.13 43.14
N GLY A 427 43.06 -1.09 43.17
CA GLY A 427 41.66 -0.87 43.53
C GLY A 427 40.92 -2.18 43.89
N LYS A 428 40.85 -2.52 45.18
CA LYS A 428 40.08 -3.64 45.77
C LYS A 428 38.55 -3.35 45.68
N SER A 429 37.57 -4.27 45.72
CA SER A 429 37.48 -5.76 45.74
C SER A 429 35.99 -6.22 45.70
N ARG A 430 35.74 -7.55 45.70
CA ARG A 430 34.45 -8.30 45.80
C ARG A 430 33.72 -8.52 44.46
N LEU A 431 33.65 -9.73 43.89
CA LEU A 431 32.90 -10.96 44.29
C LEU A 431 31.40 -10.69 44.46
N ARG A 432 30.43 -11.51 43.99
CA ARG A 432 30.36 -12.80 43.23
C ARG A 432 28.90 -12.89 42.68
N ARG A 433 28.43 -13.76 41.78
CA ARG A 433 28.83 -15.04 41.13
C ARG A 433 28.27 -15.03 39.66
N ARG A 434 28.74 -15.92 38.78
CA ARG A 434 28.01 -16.38 37.57
C ARG A 434 27.33 -17.73 37.88
N SER A 435 26.18 -18.04 37.28
CA SER A 435 25.80 -19.44 36.95
C SER A 435 24.65 -19.54 35.93
N LYS A 436 25.03 -19.77 34.66
CA LYS A 436 24.59 -20.86 33.78
C LYS A 436 23.19 -21.48 34.00
N TYR A 437 22.35 -21.38 32.97
CA TYR A 437 21.25 -22.30 32.71
C TYR A 437 21.75 -23.73 32.51
N ARG A 438 21.04 -24.72 33.07
CA ARG A 438 21.20 -26.16 32.81
C ARG A 438 19.81 -26.78 32.63
N ALA A 439 19.70 -27.77 31.75
CA ALA A 439 18.44 -28.34 31.30
C ALA A 439 17.82 -29.40 32.25
N SER A 440 16.60 -29.83 31.89
CA SER A 440 15.92 -31.08 32.28
C SER A 440 15.08 -31.06 33.58
N PRO A 441 14.07 -31.96 33.77
CA PRO A 441 13.39 -32.82 32.79
C PRO A 441 11.84 -32.82 32.88
N CYS A 442 11.24 -33.61 31.97
CA CYS A 442 9.87 -34.15 31.96
C CYS A 442 9.32 -34.57 33.35
N LYS A 443 8.01 -34.39 33.59
CA LYS A 443 7.26 -35.04 34.68
C LYS A 443 5.88 -35.58 34.22
N THR A 444 5.50 -36.66 34.90
CA THR A 444 4.45 -37.64 34.58
C THR A 444 3.02 -37.17 34.86
N LEU A 445 2.04 -37.86 34.25
CA LEU A 445 0.60 -37.74 34.54
C LEU A 445 0.23 -38.14 35.98
N VAL A 446 -0.88 -37.57 36.48
CA VAL A 446 -1.72 -38.10 37.57
C VAL A 446 -3.20 -37.95 37.16
N PRO A 447 -4.05 -38.99 37.27
CA PRO A 447 -5.49 -38.89 37.01
C PRO A 447 -6.30 -38.65 38.31
N GLY A 448 -7.42 -37.95 38.20
CA GLY A 448 -8.39 -37.76 39.30
C GLY A 448 -9.65 -37.06 38.80
N ALA A 449 -10.83 -37.64 39.05
CA ALA A 449 -12.11 -37.23 38.47
C ALA A 449 -13.02 -36.48 39.48
N VAL A 450 -13.91 -35.61 38.97
CA VAL A 450 -15.23 -35.31 39.58
C VAL A 450 -16.28 -35.10 38.45
N VAL A 451 -17.54 -35.39 38.78
CA VAL A 451 -18.70 -35.54 37.88
C VAL A 451 -19.45 -34.21 37.61
N SER A 452 -20.23 -34.21 36.51
CA SER A 452 -21.14 -33.15 36.02
C SER A 452 -22.23 -32.71 37.03
N PRO A 453 -22.92 -31.57 36.78
CA PRO A 453 -24.26 -31.72 36.18
C PRO A 453 -24.71 -30.67 35.14
N ARG A 454 -25.39 -31.19 34.10
CA ARG A 454 -26.58 -30.64 33.40
C ARG A 454 -26.52 -29.27 32.69
N ILE A 455 -26.55 -29.33 31.36
CA ILE A 455 -26.99 -28.25 30.45
C ILE A 455 -28.50 -28.41 30.18
N PRO A 456 -29.33 -27.36 30.30
CA PRO A 456 -30.70 -27.36 29.78
C PRO A 456 -30.72 -27.06 28.28
N ARG A 457 -31.36 -27.92 27.47
CA ARG A 457 -31.82 -27.56 26.12
C ARG A 457 -33.19 -26.90 26.21
N ALA A 458 -33.29 -25.62 25.84
CA ALA A 458 -34.43 -25.03 25.11
C ALA A 458 -34.28 -23.50 25.02
N LEU A 459 -34.19 -22.95 23.81
CA LEU A 459 -35.34 -22.30 23.17
C LEU A 459 -34.99 -22.07 21.70
N ALA A 460 -35.76 -22.67 20.80
CA ALA A 460 -35.78 -22.26 19.40
C ALA A 460 -36.83 -21.15 19.26
N VAL A 461 -36.42 -19.97 18.83
CA VAL A 461 -37.33 -18.95 18.29
C VAL A 461 -36.82 -18.63 16.89
N GLY A 462 -37.61 -19.01 15.89
CA GLY A 462 -37.26 -18.78 14.49
C GLY A 462 -37.37 -17.29 14.15
N VAL A 463 -36.34 -16.77 13.49
CA VAL A 463 -36.43 -15.52 12.72
C VAL A 463 -36.04 -15.85 11.27
N SER A 464 -36.84 -15.33 10.34
CA SER A 464 -36.95 -15.81 8.95
C SER A 464 -35.63 -15.74 8.16
N THR A 465 -35.25 -16.85 7.52
CA THR A 465 -34.06 -16.93 6.65
C THR A 465 -34.38 -16.48 5.23
N HIS A 466 -34.51 -15.17 5.01
CA HIS A 466 -34.66 -14.58 3.68
C HIS A 466 -33.77 -13.33 3.51
N LEU A 467 -32.49 -13.55 3.16
CA LEU A 467 -31.61 -12.66 2.38
C LEU A 467 -30.17 -13.21 2.36
N PHE A 468 -29.92 -14.33 1.65
CA PHE A 468 -28.54 -14.75 1.33
C PHE A 468 -28.44 -15.65 0.07
N VAL A 469 -29.04 -15.22 -1.05
CA VAL A 469 -28.73 -15.76 -2.38
C VAL A 469 -28.60 -14.62 -3.39
N SER A 470 -27.40 -14.03 -3.45
CA SER A 470 -26.98 -13.24 -4.61
C SER A 470 -25.45 -13.13 -4.67
N HIS A 471 -24.78 -14.27 -4.90
CA HIS A 471 -23.40 -14.30 -5.42
C HIS A 471 -23.02 -15.68 -6.00
N LEU A 472 -23.76 -16.13 -7.02
CA LEU A 472 -23.36 -17.19 -7.96
C LEU A 472 -24.46 -17.37 -9.02
N LEU A 473 -24.40 -16.61 -10.13
CA LEU A 473 -24.98 -16.98 -11.45
C LEU A 473 -24.75 -15.89 -12.52
N HIS A 474 -23.53 -15.83 -13.04
CA HIS A 474 -23.28 -15.26 -14.38
C HIS A 474 -22.44 -16.22 -15.24
N LYS A 475 -23.09 -17.32 -15.64
CA LYS A 475 -22.82 -17.97 -16.92
C LYS A 475 -24.13 -17.97 -17.71
N LYS A 476 -24.17 -17.20 -18.79
CA LYS A 476 -25.35 -17.16 -19.67
C LYS A 476 -25.51 -18.51 -20.37
N VAL A 477 -26.76 -18.97 -20.29
CA VAL A 477 -27.42 -19.97 -21.14
C VAL A 477 -26.96 -19.89 -22.60
N CYS A 478 -26.73 -21.06 -23.20
CA CYS A 478 -27.12 -21.30 -24.59
C CYS A 478 -27.59 -22.75 -24.71
N CYS A 479 -28.92 -22.95 -24.76
CA CYS A 479 -29.54 -24.25 -24.94
C CYS A 479 -30.24 -24.32 -26.30
N GLN A 480 -29.73 -25.20 -27.16
CA GLN A 480 -30.47 -25.90 -28.20
C GLN A 480 -30.00 -27.37 -28.11
N GLY A 481 -30.85 -28.40 -28.15
CA GLY A 481 -32.30 -28.39 -28.30
C GLY A 481 -32.75 -29.48 -29.27
N SER A 482 -32.70 -30.76 -28.86
CA SER A 482 -33.36 -31.87 -29.57
C SER A 482 -33.41 -33.16 -28.72
N HIS A 483 -34.63 -33.56 -28.36
CA HIS A 483 -35.06 -34.95 -28.12
C HIS A 483 -34.98 -35.76 -29.45
N PRO A 484 -35.04 -37.11 -29.50
CA PRO A 484 -35.85 -38.03 -28.67
C PRO A 484 -35.23 -38.43 -27.33
#